data_AF-A0A2Z3IDQ1-F1
#
_entry.id   AF-A0A2Z3IDQ1-F1
#
_cell.length_a   1.000
_cell.length_b   1.000
_cell.length_c   1.000
_cell.angle_alpha   90.00
_cell.angle_beta   90.00
_cell.angle_gamma   90.00
#
_symmetry.space_group_name_H-M   'P 1'
#
loop_
_entity.id
_entity.type
_entity.pdbx_description
1 polymer ?
#
loop_
_entity_poly.entity_id
_entity_poly.type
_entity_poly.pdbx_seq_one_letter_code
_entity_poly.pdbx_strand_id
1 'polypeptide(L)'
;MLYVPALRRLTPDHALVDILGWNDAERLCRHFGGEILQPANCAEIYRPFRDKAISKIVAGGIPPKLVAEWFGVTDRHVRTVRREIPQEESRPANDNNRQI
;
A
#
# COMPACT_ATOMS: atom_id res chain seq x y z
N MET A 1 -11.28 4.86 15.74
CA MET A 1 -12.61 4.28 16.01
C MET A 1 -13.50 4.61 14.83
N LEU A 2 -14.22 3.63 14.31
CA LEU A 2 -15.09 3.76 13.14
C LEU A 2 -16.53 3.47 13.57
N TYR A 3 -17.39 4.50 13.56
CA TYR A 3 -18.82 4.27 13.77
C TYR A 3 -19.43 3.67 12.50
N VAL A 4 -20.19 2.58 12.67
CA VAL A 4 -20.95 1.96 11.57
C VAL A 4 -22.41 2.36 11.73
N PRO A 5 -23.01 3.09 10.77
CA PRO A 5 -24.39 3.50 10.87
C PRO A 5 -25.30 2.28 10.80
N ALA A 6 -26.48 2.37 11.44
CA ALA A 6 -27.54 1.41 11.17
C ALA A 6 -27.86 1.42 9.67
N LEU A 7 -28.10 0.24 9.09
CA LEU A 7 -28.32 0.10 7.64
C LEU A 7 -29.36 1.06 7.06
N ARG A 8 -30.45 1.33 7.81
CA ARG A 8 -31.51 2.26 7.40
C ARG A 8 -31.04 3.72 7.23
N ARG A 9 -29.86 4.06 7.75
CA ARG A 9 -29.24 5.39 7.70
C ARG A 9 -28.06 5.44 6.72
N LEU A 10 -27.74 4.33 6.05
CA LEU A 10 -26.70 4.29 5.02
C LEU A 10 -27.24 4.92 3.74
N THR A 11 -26.60 5.98 3.28
CA THR A 11 -26.93 6.68 2.03
C THR A 11 -25.78 6.56 1.03
N PRO A 12 -26.03 6.73 -0.28
CA PRO A 12 -24.97 6.67 -1.29
C PRO A 12 -23.84 7.67 -1.07
N ASP A 13 -24.15 8.85 -0.53
CA ASP A 13 -23.17 9.91 -0.25
C ASP A 13 -22.47 9.75 1.12
N HIS A 14 -22.66 8.62 1.80
CA HIS A 14 -22.05 8.37 3.10
C HIS A 14 -20.55 8.03 2.96
N ALA A 15 -19.70 8.53 3.85
CA ALA A 15 -18.25 8.32 3.79
C ALA A 15 -17.82 6.83 3.74
N LEU A 16 -18.57 5.92 4.38
CA LEU A 16 -18.32 4.48 4.26
C LEU A 16 -18.53 3.94 2.84
N VAL A 17 -19.53 4.48 2.12
CA VAL A 17 -19.78 4.10 0.72
C VAL A 17 -18.68 4.66 -0.18
N ASP A 18 -18.18 5.86 0.11
CA ASP A 18 -17.05 6.44 -0.62
C ASP A 18 -15.76 5.61 -0.44
N ILE A 19 -15.49 5.14 0.79
CA ILE A 19 -14.29 4.37 1.13
C ILE A 19 -14.35 2.91 0.63
N LEU A 20 -15.50 2.24 0.80
CA LEU A 20 -15.64 0.80 0.57
C LEU A 20 -16.42 0.44 -0.70
N GLY A 21 -17.21 1.38 -1.24
CA GLY A 21 -18.27 1.10 -2.19
C GLY A 21 -19.57 0.64 -1.53
N TRP A 22 -20.68 0.75 -2.25
CA TRP A 22 -22.03 0.49 -1.73
C TRP A 22 -22.18 -0.92 -1.14
N ASN A 23 -21.82 -1.95 -1.91
CA ASN A 23 -22.06 -3.33 -1.53
C ASN A 23 -21.34 -3.73 -0.23
N ASP A 24 -20.10 -3.27 -0.06
CA ASP A 24 -19.31 -3.63 1.12
C ASP A 24 -19.71 -2.78 2.33
N ALA A 25 -20.05 -1.51 2.12
CA ALA A 25 -20.65 -0.68 3.17
C ALA A 25 -21.99 -1.26 3.66
N GLU A 26 -22.84 -1.78 2.75
CA GLU A 26 -24.11 -2.40 3.10
C GLU A 26 -23.92 -3.65 3.95
N ARG A 27 -23.01 -4.54 3.54
CA ARG A 27 -22.66 -5.76 4.31
C ARG A 27 -22.14 -5.42 5.70
N LEU A 28 -21.27 -4.41 5.78
CA LEU A 28 -20.74 -3.94 7.07
C LEU A 28 -21.87 -3.44 7.99
N CYS A 29 -22.79 -2.63 7.47
CA CYS A 29 -23.92 -2.10 8.23
C CYS A 29 -24.96 -3.16 8.62
N ARG A 30 -25.13 -4.24 7.82
CA ARG A 30 -26.01 -5.37 8.19
C ARG A 30 -25.52 -6.09 9.44
N HIS A 31 -24.20 -6.27 9.57
CA HIS A 31 -23.63 -7.06 10.65
C HIS A 31 -23.29 -6.21 11.89
N PHE A 32 -22.84 -4.97 11.70
CA PHE A 32 -22.30 -4.14 12.79
C PHE A 32 -23.02 -2.78 12.93
N GLY A 33 -24.19 -2.62 12.31
CA GLY A 33 -24.91 -1.34 12.30
C GLY A 33 -25.30 -0.87 13.70
N GLY A 34 -24.86 0.33 14.07
CA GLY A 34 -25.05 0.91 15.40
C GLY A 34 -23.86 0.72 16.34
N GLU A 35 -22.83 -0.03 15.92
CA GLU A 35 -21.62 -0.28 16.71
C GLU A 35 -20.49 0.69 16.37
N ILE A 36 -19.52 0.77 17.29
CA ILE A 36 -18.23 1.43 17.07
C ILE A 36 -17.17 0.34 16.91
N LEU A 37 -16.65 0.20 15.69
CA LEU A 37 -15.57 -0.72 15.40
C LEU A 37 -14.21 -0.10 15.70
N GLN A 38 -13.27 -0.93 16.16
CA GLN A 38 -11.87 -0.58 16.29
C GLN A 38 -11.04 -1.49 15.36
N PRO A 39 -11.04 -1.21 14.04
CA PRO A 39 -10.25 -1.99 13.11
C PRO A 39 -8.76 -1.83 13.42
N ALA A 40 -8.03 -2.94 13.37
CA ALA A 40 -6.58 -2.88 13.37
C ALA A 40 -6.10 -2.13 12.11
N ASN A 41 -5.05 -1.34 12.23
CA ASN A 41 -4.48 -0.60 11.10
C ASN A 41 -3.76 -1.51 10.07
N CYS A 42 -3.70 -2.82 10.33
CA CYS A 42 -3.05 -3.84 9.51
C CYS A 42 -1.62 -3.47 9.07
N ALA A 43 -0.94 -2.59 9.81
CA ALA A 43 0.33 -2.00 9.37
C ALA A 43 1.40 -3.08 9.15
N GLU A 44 1.49 -4.07 10.04
CA GLU A 44 2.44 -5.18 9.92
C GLU A 44 2.12 -6.12 8.76
N ILE A 45 0.84 -6.27 8.38
CA ILE A 45 0.42 -7.07 7.23
C ILE A 45 0.76 -6.33 5.92
N TYR A 46 0.55 -5.01 5.89
CA TYR A 46 0.83 -4.18 4.72
C TYR A 46 2.33 -3.94 4.51
N ARG A 47 3.11 -3.88 5.59
CA ARG A 47 4.56 -3.62 5.59
C ARG A 47 5.35 -4.44 4.56
N PRO A 48 5.30 -5.79 4.53
CA PRO A 48 6.08 -6.57 3.56
C PRO A 48 5.67 -6.31 2.11
N PHE A 49 4.41 -5.99 1.85
CA PHE A 49 3.95 -5.62 0.51
C PHE A 49 4.52 -4.26 0.09
N ARG A 50 4.41 -3.26 0.97
CA ARG A 50 4.97 -1.92 0.74
C ARG A 50 6.48 -1.99 0.52
N ASP A 51 7.20 -2.70 1.37
CA ASP A 51 8.66 -2.77 1.34
C ASP A 51 9.15 -3.48 0.05
N LYS A 52 8.44 -4.52 -0.41
CA LYS A 52 8.68 -5.14 -1.73
C LYS A 52 8.44 -4.17 -2.88
N ALA A 53 7.36 -3.38 -2.84
CA ALA A 53 7.06 -2.39 -3.87
C ALA A 53 8.14 -1.29 -3.93
N ILE A 54 8.54 -0.76 -2.77
CA ILE A 54 9.64 0.21 -2.64
C ILE A 54 10.92 -0.36 -3.25
N SER A 55 11.30 -1.59 -2.89
CA SER A 55 12.52 -2.22 -3.42
C SER A 55 12.51 -2.35 -4.94
N LYS A 56 11.40 -2.81 -5.54
CA LYS A 56 11.26 -2.92 -7.00
C LYS A 56 11.38 -1.58 -7.71
N ILE A 57 10.74 -0.53 -7.19
CA ILE A 57 10.75 0.80 -7.79
C ILE A 57 12.16 1.42 -7.74
N VAL A 58 12.86 1.25 -6.62
CA VAL A 58 14.25 1.72 -6.48
C VAL A 58 15.20 0.92 -7.36
N ALA A 59 15.01 -0.40 -7.50
CA ALA A 59 15.78 -1.23 -8.43
C ALA A 59 15.59 -0.80 -9.90
N GLY A 60 14.41 -0.26 -10.24
CA GLY A 60 14.13 0.39 -11.53
C GLY A 60 14.81 1.75 -11.73
N GLY A 61 15.66 2.20 -10.80
CA GLY A 61 16.45 3.43 -10.92
C GLY A 61 15.76 4.70 -10.41
N ILE A 62 14.56 4.59 -9.84
CA ILE A 62 13.86 5.77 -9.30
C ILE A 62 14.57 6.28 -8.02
N PRO A 63 14.84 7.58 -7.89
CA PRO A 63 15.52 8.13 -6.73
C PRO A 63 14.79 7.85 -5.41
N PRO A 64 15.49 7.40 -4.34
CA PRO A 64 14.88 7.09 -3.05
C PRO A 64 14.01 8.21 -2.44
N LYS A 65 14.40 9.47 -2.67
CA LYS A 65 13.65 10.63 -2.19
C LYS A 65 12.25 10.74 -2.82
N LEU A 66 12.14 10.45 -4.11
CA LEU A 66 10.86 10.48 -4.83
C LEU A 66 9.97 9.30 -4.42
N VAL A 67 10.57 8.11 -4.23
CA VAL A 67 9.86 6.95 -3.70
C VAL A 67 9.36 7.21 -2.28
N ALA A 68 10.17 7.87 -1.44
CA ALA A 68 9.77 8.24 -0.08
C ALA A 68 8.52 9.13 -0.07
N GLU A 69 8.45 10.10 -0.98
CA GLU A 69 7.29 10.98 -1.16
C GLU A 69 6.03 10.19 -1.57
N TRP A 70 6.12 9.34 -2.58
CA TRP A 70 4.97 8.55 -3.06
C TRP A 70 4.38 7.62 -2.00
N PHE A 71 5.24 7.05 -1.16
CA PHE A 71 4.81 6.10 -0.13
C PHE A 71 4.57 6.75 1.25
N GLY A 72 4.80 8.07 1.38
CA GLY A 72 4.65 8.77 2.65
C GLY A 72 5.60 8.27 3.74
N VAL A 73 6.81 7.85 3.37
CA VAL A 73 7.84 7.33 4.30
C VAL A 73 9.09 8.22 4.28
N THR A 74 10.06 7.96 5.15
CA THR A 74 11.33 8.70 5.16
C THR A 74 12.31 8.15 4.12
N ASP A 75 13.19 9.01 3.60
CA ASP A 75 14.30 8.59 2.72
C ASP A 75 15.18 7.51 3.40
N ARG A 76 15.37 7.65 4.73
CA ARG A 76 16.07 6.65 5.55
C ARG A 76 15.39 5.27 5.46
N HIS A 77 14.06 5.23 5.58
CA HIS A 77 13.31 3.97 5.51
C HIS A 77 13.47 3.29 4.14
N VAL A 78 13.40 4.06 3.05
CA VAL A 78 13.62 3.53 1.70
C VAL A 78 15.02 2.91 1.55
N ARG A 79 16.05 3.57 2.08
CA ARG A 79 17.43 3.04 2.08
C ARG A 79 17.56 1.76 2.91
N THR A 80 16.89 1.69 4.06
CA THR A 80 16.86 0.48 4.89
C THR A 80 16.23 -0.69 4.13
N VAL A 81 15.05 -0.49 3.56
CA VAL A 81 14.34 -1.50 2.76
C VAL A 81 15.19 -2.01 1.59
N ARG A 82 15.89 -1.11 0.90
CA ARG A 82 16.83 -1.48 -0.19
C ARG A 82 17.97 -2.38 0.29
N ARG A 83 18.46 -2.21 1.53
CA ARG A 83 19.55 -3.03 2.09
C ARG A 83 19.06 -4.41 2.55
N GLU A 84 17.82 -4.48 3.03
CA GLU A 84 17.22 -5.70 3.56
C GLU A 84 16.75 -6.67 2.47
N ILE A 85 16.38 -6.16 1.28
CA ILE A 85 15.95 -6.98 0.14
C ILE A 85 17.12 -7.05 -0.86
N PRO A 86 17.80 -8.22 -0.98
CA PRO A 86 18.89 -8.40 -1.95
C PRO A 86 18.43 -7.99 -3.34
N GLN A 87 19.23 -7.16 -4.00
CA GLN A 87 18.97 -6.76 -5.38
C GLN A 87 19.23 -7.97 -6.27
N GLU A 88 18.20 -8.47 -6.96
CA GLU A 88 18.41 -9.39 -8.07
C GLU A 88 19.13 -8.57 -9.15
N GLU A 89 20.41 -8.87 -9.33
CA GLU A 89 21.33 -8.14 -10.19
C GLU A 89 20.75 -8.14 -11.62
N SER A 90 20.19 -7.00 -12.03
CA SER A 90 19.83 -6.77 -13.42
C SER A 90 21.13 -6.67 -14.20
N ARG A 91 21.63 -7.82 -14.68
CA ARG A 91 22.78 -7.88 -15.58
C ARG A 91 22.39 -7.05 -16.81
N PRO A 92 23.09 -5.95 -17.13
CA PRO A 92 22.86 -5.30 -18.41
C PRO A 92 23.26 -6.29 -19.51
N ALA A 93 22.29 -6.65 -20.36
CA ALA A 93 22.50 -7.44 -21.56
C ALA A 93 23.27 -6.63 -22.62
N ASN A 94 24.52 -6.27 -22.32
CA ASN A 94 25.39 -5.65 -23.31
C ASN A 94 26.33 -6.71 -23.90
N ASP A 95 25.85 -7.41 -24.92
CA ASP A 95 26.59 -8.36 -25.76
C ASP A 95 27.48 -7.67 -26.80
N ASN A 96 28.10 -6.53 -26.49
CA ASN A 96 29.10 -5.93 -27.40
C ASN A 96 30.48 -6.57 -27.18
N ASN A 97 30.62 -7.83 -27.58
CA ASN A 97 31.93 -8.46 -27.76
C ASN A 97 32.36 -8.42 -29.23
N ARG A 98 33.33 -7.53 -29.49
CA ARG A 98 34.37 -7.57 -30.52
C ARG A 98 34.37 -8.82 -31.43
N GLN A 99 34.18 -8.60 -32.72
CA GLN A 99 34.88 -9.37 -33.78
C GLN A 99 35.25 -8.39 -34.90
N ILE A 100 36.52 -7.98 -34.92
CA ILE A 100 37.57 -8.22 -35.95
C ILE A 100 37.28 -7.55 -37.30
#